data_AF-A0A803M5X2-F1
#
_entry.id   AF-A0A803M5X2-F1
#
_cell.length_a   1.000
_cell.length_b   1.000
_cell.length_c   1.000
_cell.angle_alpha   90.00
_cell.angle_beta   90.00
_cell.angle_gamma   90.00
#
_symmetry.space_group_name_H-M   'P 1'
#
loop_
_entity.id
_entity.type
_entity.pdbx_description
1 polymer ?
#
loop_
_entity_poly.entity_id
_entity_poly.type
_entity_poly.pdbx_seq_one_letter_code
_entity_poly.pdbx_strand_id
1 'polypeptide(L)'
;MKDPKDGNWWLVIGTNIIQGFWPGKIFNGLANSTTFVSFGGEAYGPIDQPLPPIGSGYRGIAAPDVAAYVLGVTVLDENLKEDYNPVETETYTDDPQYTVTDYGWSNKYGRIVFYGGTTPV
;
A
#
# COMPACT_ATOMS: atom_id res chain seq x y z
N MET A 1 2.60 4.63 12.21
CA MET A 1 2.37 6.04 12.62
C MET A 1 3.62 6.61 13.25
N LYS A 2 3.90 7.89 13.01
CA LYS A 2 4.95 8.63 13.73
C LYS A 2 4.41 9.05 15.09
N ASP A 3 5.10 8.70 16.16
CA ASP A 3 4.76 9.16 17.51
C ASP A 3 5.12 10.65 17.64
N PRO A 4 4.15 11.52 17.96
CA PRO A 4 4.39 12.94 18.11
C PRO A 4 5.31 13.29 19.29
N LYS A 5 5.52 12.37 20.25
CA LYS A 5 6.36 12.62 21.43
C LYS A 5 7.85 12.50 21.15
N ASP A 6 8.24 11.48 20.40
CA ASP A 6 9.66 11.13 20.20
C ASP A 6 10.07 11.07 18.71
N GLY A 7 9.12 11.21 17.79
CA GLY A 7 9.35 11.19 16.35
C GLY A 7 9.67 9.80 15.78
N ASN A 8 9.51 8.73 16.56
CA ASN A 8 9.73 7.36 16.11
C ASN A 8 8.50 6.80 15.38
N TRP A 9 8.73 5.82 14.51
CA TRP A 9 7.69 5.20 13.72
C TRP A 9 7.32 3.82 14.25
N TRP A 10 6.02 3.58 14.35
CA TRP A 10 5.45 2.32 14.84
C TRP A 10 4.55 1.69 13.78
N LEU A 11 4.70 0.39 13.54
CA LEU A 11 3.71 -0.43 12.85
C LEU A 11 2.81 -1.06 13.92
N VAL A 12 1.52 -0.76 13.83
CA VAL A 12 0.51 -1.26 14.76
C VAL A 12 -0.53 -2.03 13.96
N ILE A 13 -0.89 -3.24 14.40
CA ILE A 13 -1.89 -4.08 13.77
C ILE A 13 -3.01 -4.36 14.78
N GLY A 14 -4.26 -4.30 14.31
CA GLY A 14 -5.45 -4.56 15.13
C GLY A 14 -5.58 -3.58 16.31
N THR A 15 -6.07 -4.07 17.44
CA THR A 15 -6.24 -3.29 18.68
C THR A 15 -4.90 -3.15 19.41
N ASN A 16 -4.00 -2.31 18.88
CA ASN A 16 -2.73 -1.90 19.48
C ASN A 16 -1.62 -2.96 19.59
N ILE A 17 -1.57 -3.93 18.66
CA ILE A 17 -0.43 -4.86 18.61
C ILE A 17 0.72 -4.19 17.86
N ILE A 18 1.77 -3.79 18.57
CA ILE A 18 2.99 -3.25 17.95
C ILE A 18 3.72 -4.40 17.25
N GLN A 19 3.88 -4.27 15.93
CA GLN A 19 4.50 -5.26 15.06
C GLN A 19 5.84 -4.78 14.51
N GLY A 20 6.14 -3.48 14.62
CA GLY A 20 7.39 -2.93 14.16
C GLY A 20 7.70 -1.58 14.76
N PHE A 21 8.99 -1.28 14.84
CA PHE A 21 9.55 -0.05 15.35
C PHE A 21 10.70 0.40 14.45
N TRP A 22 10.67 1.66 14.06
CA TRP A 22 11.73 2.31 13.29
C TRP A 22 12.08 3.65 13.93
N PRO A 23 13.33 3.83 14.38
CA PRO A 23 13.77 5.12 14.91
C PRO A 23 13.59 6.25 13.88
N GLY A 24 13.10 7.42 14.30
CA GLY A 24 12.94 8.56 13.37
C GLY A 24 14.25 8.93 12.67
N LYS A 25 15.37 8.81 13.39
CA LYS A 25 16.73 9.14 12.93
C LYS A 25 17.28 8.31 11.77
N ILE A 26 16.69 7.15 11.46
CA ILE A 26 17.13 6.32 10.31
C ILE A 26 16.41 6.69 9.02
N PHE A 27 15.36 7.52 9.10
CA PHE A 27 14.69 8.05 7.93
C PHE A 27 15.29 9.41 7.56
N ASN A 28 15.75 9.54 6.31
CA ASN A 28 16.14 10.84 5.76
C ASN A 28 14.94 11.59 5.15
N GLY A 29 14.02 10.87 4.50
CA GLY A 29 12.82 11.42 3.86
C GLY A 29 11.57 11.41 4.74
N LEU A 30 11.36 10.34 5.51
CA LEU A 30 10.20 10.20 6.42
C LEU A 30 10.41 10.85 7.80
N ALA A 31 11.49 11.60 8.02
CA ALA A 31 11.81 12.16 9.34
C ALA A 31 10.77 13.18 9.81
N ASN A 32 10.26 14.03 8.92
CA ASN A 32 9.45 15.20 9.26
C ASN A 32 8.02 15.11 8.72
N SER A 33 7.86 14.92 7.41
CA SER A 33 6.59 14.72 6.72
C SER A 33 6.79 13.81 5.51
N THR A 34 5.72 13.16 5.04
CA THR A 34 5.70 12.53 3.73
C THR A 34 4.72 13.30 2.86
N THR A 35 5.07 13.53 1.60
CA THR A 35 4.15 14.13 0.62
C THR A 35 3.35 13.07 -0.13
N PHE A 36 3.77 11.80 -0.02
CA PHE A 36 3.13 10.67 -0.69
C PHE A 36 3.07 9.45 0.23
N VAL A 37 2.01 8.67 0.05
CA VAL A 37 1.85 7.33 0.60
C VAL A 37 1.45 6.40 -0.56
N SER A 38 2.07 5.22 -0.60
CA SER A 38 1.83 4.25 -1.66
C SER A 38 1.33 2.94 -1.04
N PHE A 39 0.38 2.31 -1.73
CA PHE A 39 -0.17 1.02 -1.38
C PHE A 39 -0.04 0.10 -2.59
N GLY A 40 0.40 -1.14 -2.39
CA GLY A 40 0.61 -2.07 -3.49
C GLY A 40 1.51 -3.22 -3.06
N GLY A 41 2.36 -3.64 -3.98
CA GLY A 41 3.40 -4.64 -3.72
C GLY A 41 4.62 -4.38 -4.59
N GLU A 42 5.74 -4.93 -4.18
CA GLU A 42 7.00 -4.91 -4.91
C GLU A 42 7.45 -6.35 -5.15
N ALA A 43 7.99 -6.62 -6.33
CA ALA A 43 8.60 -7.90 -6.66
C ALA A 43 10.06 -7.67 -7.02
N TYR A 44 10.94 -8.44 -6.38
CA TYR A 44 12.38 -8.38 -6.61
C TYR A 44 12.91 -9.76 -6.95
N GLY A 45 13.87 -9.80 -7.87
CA GLY A 45 14.54 -11.02 -8.29
C GLY A 45 15.86 -10.75 -8.99
N PRO A 46 16.65 -11.79 -9.29
CA PRO A 46 17.84 -11.67 -10.12
C PRO A 46 17.51 -11.10 -11.51
N ILE A 47 18.43 -10.33 -12.10
CA ILE A 47 18.25 -9.63 -13.39
C ILE A 47 17.85 -10.56 -14.54
N ASP A 48 18.23 -11.84 -14.46
CA ASP A 48 17.99 -12.84 -15.52
C ASP A 48 16.94 -13.90 -15.13
N GLN A 49 16.08 -13.62 -14.15
CA GLN A 49 15.02 -14.53 -13.73
C GLN A 49 13.65 -13.84 -13.78
N PRO A 50 12.57 -14.56 -14.11
CA PRO A 50 11.23 -14.03 -13.97
C PRO A 50 11.00 -13.54 -12.54
N LEU A 51 10.44 -12.34 -12.41
CA LEU A 51 10.05 -11.80 -11.13
C LEU A 51 8.89 -12.64 -10.53
N PRO A 52 8.81 -12.73 -9.18
CA PRO A 52 7.80 -13.56 -8.52
C PRO A 52 6.39 -12.93 -8.55
N PRO A 53 5.33 -13.75 -8.35
CA PRO A 53 3.96 -13.27 -8.18
C PRO A 53 3.71 -12.31 -7.05
N ILE A 54 2.88 -11.32 -7.37
CA ILE A 54 2.27 -10.42 -6.41
C ILE A 54 0.77 -10.77 -6.31
N GLY A 55 0.26 -10.81 -5.07
CA GLY A 55 -1.15 -11.06 -4.80
C GLY A 55 -1.54 -12.49 -5.17
N SER A 56 -2.61 -12.63 -5.96
CA SER A 56 -3.05 -13.93 -6.50
C SER A 56 -2.27 -14.38 -7.74
N GLY A 57 -1.34 -13.55 -8.23
CA GLY A 57 -0.65 -13.75 -9.50
C GLY A 57 -1.46 -13.32 -10.73
N TYR A 58 -2.78 -13.17 -10.58
CA TYR A 58 -3.64 -12.60 -11.62
C TYR A 58 -3.45 -11.09 -11.72
N ARG A 59 -3.75 -10.49 -12.89
CA ARG A 59 -3.72 -9.03 -13.04
C ARG A 59 -4.69 -8.39 -12.04
N GLY A 60 -4.26 -7.31 -11.39
CA GLY A 60 -5.09 -6.46 -10.53
C GLY A 60 -6.21 -5.74 -11.30
N ILE A 61 -7.20 -6.49 -11.78
CA ILE A 61 -8.45 -5.99 -12.36
C ILE A 61 -9.56 -6.01 -11.30
N ALA A 62 -10.65 -5.28 -11.53
CA ALA A 62 -11.80 -5.22 -10.63
C ALA A 62 -12.66 -6.50 -10.64
N ALA A 63 -12.04 -7.66 -10.39
CA ALA A 63 -12.65 -8.98 -10.35
C ALA A 63 -12.29 -9.66 -9.01
N PRO A 64 -13.08 -9.43 -7.94
CA PRO A 64 -12.75 -9.85 -6.58
C PRO A 64 -12.74 -11.38 -6.35
N ASP A 65 -13.24 -12.14 -7.32
CA ASP A 65 -13.21 -13.61 -7.34
C ASP A 65 -11.84 -14.17 -7.77
N VAL A 66 -11.00 -13.38 -8.44
CA VAL A 66 -9.70 -13.82 -8.99
C VAL A 66 -8.53 -12.90 -8.63
N ALA A 67 -8.74 -11.60 -8.57
CA ALA A 67 -7.70 -10.62 -8.29
C ALA A 67 -7.52 -10.42 -6.78
N ALA A 68 -6.28 -10.18 -6.36
CA ALA A 68 -6.01 -9.72 -5.01
C ALA A 68 -6.42 -8.24 -4.86
N TYR A 69 -6.86 -7.88 -3.67
CA TYR A 69 -7.29 -6.52 -3.37
C TYR A 69 -7.04 -6.13 -1.91
N VAL A 70 -6.96 -4.82 -1.67
CA VAL A 70 -6.99 -4.19 -0.35
C VAL A 70 -8.29 -3.40 -0.23
N LEU A 71 -8.92 -3.46 0.94
CA LEU A 71 -10.14 -2.71 1.27
C LEU A 71 -9.86 -1.67 2.34
N GLY A 72 -10.71 -0.66 2.44
CA GLY A 72 -10.67 0.31 3.54
C GLY A 72 -9.43 1.18 3.59
N VAL A 73 -8.79 1.44 2.44
CA VAL A 73 -7.58 2.30 2.39
C VAL A 73 -7.92 3.67 2.98
N THR A 74 -7.22 4.00 4.06
CA THR A 74 -7.41 5.22 4.86
C THR A 74 -6.04 5.82 5.11
N VAL A 75 -5.93 7.14 4.97
CA VAL A 75 -4.68 7.88 5.20
C VAL A 75 -4.85 8.75 6.44
N LEU A 76 -3.77 8.92 7.19
CA LEU A 76 -3.72 9.87 8.30
C LEU A 76 -2.98 11.12 7.86
N ASP A 77 -3.56 12.30 8.10
CA ASP A 77 -2.85 13.56 7.90
C ASP A 77 -1.81 13.81 9.02
N GLU A 78 -1.09 14.93 8.91
CA GLU A 78 -0.08 15.34 9.89
C GLU A 78 -0.62 15.54 11.32
N ASN A 79 -1.95 15.73 11.45
CA ASN A 79 -2.65 15.89 12.73
C ASN A 79 -3.29 14.58 13.20
N LEU A 80 -2.94 13.43 12.59
CA LEU A 80 -3.50 12.11 12.86
C LEU A 80 -5.02 12.04 12.61
N LYS A 81 -5.54 12.87 11.70
CA LYS A 81 -6.92 12.80 11.28
C LYS A 81 -7.06 11.83 10.11
N GLU A 82 -8.04 10.93 10.21
CA GLU A 82 -8.35 9.94 9.19
C GLU A 82 -9.04 10.60 7.97
N ASP A 83 -8.46 10.37 6.80
CA ASP A 83 -9.09 10.53 5.50
C ASP A 83 -9.46 9.15 4.95
N TYR A 84 -10.75 8.82 5.06
CA TYR A 84 -11.33 7.54 4.62
C TYR A 84 -11.57 7.46 3.11
N ASN A 85 -11.37 8.57 2.38
CA ASN A 85 -11.50 8.60 0.94
C ASN A 85 -10.46 9.55 0.34
N PRO A 86 -9.16 9.16 0.36
CA PRO A 86 -8.11 9.96 -0.25
C PRO A 86 -8.39 10.12 -1.74
N VAL A 87 -8.61 11.35 -2.22
CA VAL A 87 -9.02 11.61 -3.62
C VAL A 87 -7.85 11.90 -4.57
N GLU A 88 -6.71 12.31 -4.04
CA GLU A 88 -5.48 12.61 -4.80
C GLU A 88 -4.63 11.34 -4.95
N THR A 89 -5.13 10.41 -5.77
CA THR A 89 -4.50 9.11 -5.98
C THR A 89 -3.98 8.95 -7.40
N GLU A 90 -2.85 8.29 -7.54
CA GLU A 90 -2.31 7.82 -8.81
C GLU A 90 -1.98 6.33 -8.75
N THR A 91 -1.95 5.69 -9.92
CA THR A 91 -1.53 4.29 -10.08
C THR A 91 -0.17 4.24 -10.77
N TYR A 92 0.71 3.37 -10.29
CA TYR A 92 2.06 3.23 -10.84
C TYR A 92 2.41 1.75 -11.05
N THR A 93 3.10 1.46 -12.16
CA THR A 93 3.76 0.18 -12.44
C THR A 93 4.95 0.44 -13.36
N ASP A 94 6.07 -0.23 -13.10
CA ASP A 94 7.30 -0.17 -13.89
C ASP A 94 7.51 -1.42 -14.76
N ASP A 95 6.78 -2.52 -14.50
CA ASP A 95 6.72 -3.71 -15.34
C ASP A 95 5.26 -4.04 -15.75
N PRO A 96 4.96 -4.14 -17.06
CA PRO A 96 3.60 -4.35 -17.58
C PRO A 96 2.97 -5.71 -17.21
N GLN A 97 3.74 -6.66 -16.67
CA GLN A 97 3.24 -7.92 -16.12
C GLN A 97 2.48 -7.72 -14.80
N TYR A 98 2.67 -6.57 -14.16
CA TYR A 98 1.98 -6.17 -12.95
C TYR A 98 0.99 -5.05 -13.23
N THR A 99 -0.13 -5.07 -12.53
CA THR A 99 -1.14 -4.02 -12.62
C THR A 99 -1.72 -3.70 -11.26
N VAL A 100 -2.01 -2.42 -11.08
CA VAL A 100 -2.80 -1.90 -9.97
C VAL A 100 -4.01 -1.14 -10.54
N THR A 101 -5.19 -1.40 -9.99
CA THR A 101 -6.43 -0.69 -10.33
C THR A 101 -6.99 -0.09 -9.05
N ASP A 102 -7.06 1.24 -8.99
CA ASP A 102 -7.86 1.93 -7.99
C ASP A 102 -9.32 1.90 -8.44
N TYR A 103 -10.14 1.06 -7.78
CA TYR A 103 -11.57 0.96 -8.07
C TYR A 103 -12.36 2.14 -7.47
N GLY A 104 -11.75 2.86 -6.53
CA GLY A 104 -12.37 3.96 -5.81
C GLY A 104 -13.15 3.53 -4.57
N TRP A 105 -13.99 4.44 -4.09
CA TRP A 105 -14.63 4.34 -2.77
C TRP A 105 -16.01 3.71 -2.79
N SER A 106 -16.27 2.83 -1.83
CA SER A 106 -17.55 2.18 -1.58
C SER A 106 -18.02 2.39 -0.15
N ASN A 107 -19.29 2.71 0.05
CA ASN A 107 -19.91 2.83 1.38
C ASN A 107 -19.70 1.57 2.26
N LYS A 108 -19.63 0.38 1.65
CA LYS A 108 -19.56 -0.89 2.37
C LYS A 108 -18.13 -1.33 2.67
N TYR A 109 -17.19 -1.00 1.78
CA TYR A 109 -15.84 -1.58 1.80
C TYR A 109 -14.73 -0.52 1.88
N GLY A 110 -15.08 0.77 1.97
CA GLY A 110 -14.13 1.87 1.85
C GLY A 110 -13.51 1.94 0.45
N ARG A 111 -12.32 2.55 0.34
CA ARG A 111 -11.58 2.57 -0.92
C ARG A 111 -10.95 1.22 -1.22
N ILE A 112 -11.13 0.75 -2.45
CA ILE A 112 -10.76 -0.59 -2.92
C ILE A 112 -9.65 -0.47 -3.95
N VAL A 113 -8.55 -1.19 -3.73
CA VAL A 113 -7.41 -1.24 -4.65
C VAL A 113 -7.14 -2.69 -5.04
N PHE A 114 -7.22 -3.00 -6.32
CA PHE A 114 -6.85 -4.30 -6.87
C PHE A 114 -5.38 -4.27 -7.31
N TYR A 115 -4.66 -5.35 -7.08
CA TYR A 115 -3.23 -5.45 -7.42
C TYR A 115 -2.85 -6.89 -7.75
N GLY A 116 -1.80 -7.07 -8.54
CA GLY A 116 -1.24 -8.40 -8.81
C GLY A 116 -0.50 -8.48 -10.14
N GLY A 117 -0.03 -9.68 -10.46
CA GLY A 117 0.68 -9.99 -11.69
C GLY A 117 1.61 -11.20 -11.56
N THR A 118 2.20 -11.58 -12.68
CA THR A 118 3.17 -12.70 -12.96
C THR A 118 2.65 -14.10 -13.29
N THR A 119 1.35 -14.36 -13.30
CA THR A 119 0.84 -15.64 -13.83
C THR A 119 0.43 -15.45 -15.30
N PRO A 120 0.79 -16.37 -16.21
CA PRO A 120 0.76 -16.15 -17.65
C PRO A 120 -0.67 -16.26 -18.20
N VAL A 121 -1.02 -15.29 -19.05
CA VAL A 121 -2.00 -15.47 -20.13
C VAL A 121 -1.26 -15.60 -21.44
#